data_AF-A0A2K2HBD0-F1
#
_entry.id   AF-A0A2K2HBD0-F1
#
_cell.length_a   1.000
_cell.length_b   1.000
_cell.length_c   1.000
_cell.angle_alpha   90.00
_cell.angle_beta   90.00
_cell.angle_gamma   90.00
#
_symmetry.space_group_name_H-M   'P 1'
#
loop_
_entity.id
_entity.type
_entity.pdbx_description
1 polymer ?
#
loop_
_entity_poly.entity_id
_entity_poly.type
_entity_poly.pdbx_seq_one_letter_code
_entity_poly.pdbx_strand_id
1 'polypeptide(L)'
;MKAQNVYRPEAPKRPVNLTVNEDLLRVAKQVGINLSRTFEEAVLVKVRKALEEQWREENKQAIASYNARIEKQGVFGARKRRF
;
A
#
# COMPACT_ATOMS: atom_id res chain seq x y z
N MET A 1 8.85 -10.98 9.59
CA MET A 1 8.32 -10.60 8.27
C MET A 1 8.53 -9.11 8.12
N LYS A 2 9.52 -8.68 7.33
CA LYS A 2 9.78 -7.25 7.14
C LYS A 2 8.69 -6.71 6.23
N ALA A 3 7.79 -5.89 6.77
CA ALA A 3 7.07 -4.92 5.95
C ALA A 3 8.16 -4.04 5.31
N GLN A 4 8.64 -4.47 4.14
CA GLN A 4 9.65 -3.73 3.40
C GLN A 4 8.98 -2.42 3.00
N ASN A 5 9.64 -1.34 3.35
CA ASN A 5 9.30 -0.01 2.88
C ASN A 5 9.04 -0.10 1.37
N VAL A 6 7.84 0.30 0.92
CA VAL A 6 7.37 0.18 -0.48
C VAL A 6 8.36 0.80 -1.48
N TYR A 7 9.21 1.70 -1.01
CA TYR A 7 10.32 2.31 -1.75
C TYR A 7 11.40 2.80 -0.77
N ARG A 8 12.59 3.11 -1.29
CA ARG A 8 13.71 3.68 -0.50
C ARG A 8 13.61 5.20 -0.48
N PRO A 9 13.48 5.85 0.70
CA PRO A 9 13.40 7.31 0.79
C PRO A 9 14.68 8.02 0.32
N GLU A 10 15.86 7.41 0.45
CA GLU A 10 17.13 8.01 0.02
C GLU A 10 17.44 7.79 -1.48
N ALA A 11 16.53 7.17 -2.24
CA ALA A 11 16.76 6.95 -3.66
C ALA A 11 16.85 8.30 -4.42
N PRO A 12 17.76 8.43 -5.40
CA PRO A 12 17.90 9.67 -6.16
C PRO A 12 16.60 9.99 -6.90
N LYS A 13 16.14 11.24 -6.77
CA LYS A 13 14.95 11.73 -7.48
C LYS A 13 15.24 11.75 -8.97
N ARG A 14 14.38 11.11 -9.75
CA ARG A 14 14.42 11.19 -11.21
C ARG A 14 13.33 12.15 -11.69
N PRO A 15 13.64 13.09 -12.60
CA PRO A 15 12.62 13.89 -13.25
C PRO A 15 11.72 12.97 -14.10
N VAL A 16 10.41 13.16 -13.99
CA VAL A 16 9.41 12.41 -14.75
C VAL A 16 8.59 13.40 -15.57
N ASN A 17 8.50 13.17 -16.88
CA ASN A 17 7.63 13.95 -17.74
C ASN A 17 6.21 13.40 -17.64
N LEU A 18 5.25 14.26 -17.32
CA LEU A 18 3.85 13.90 -17.15
C LEU A 18 2.94 14.94 -17.78
N THR A 19 1.84 14.47 -18.37
CA THR A 19 0.81 15.33 -18.96
C THR A 19 -0.32 15.49 -17.94
N VAL A 20 -0.65 16.74 -17.62
CA VAL A 20 -1.71 17.11 -16.67
C VAL A 20 -2.53 18.24 -17.28
N ASN A 21 -3.80 18.35 -16.87
CA ASN A 21 -4.68 19.44 -17.25
C ASN A 21 -4.05 20.80 -16.89
N GLU A 22 -4.01 21.71 -17.87
CA GLU A 22 -3.36 23.00 -17.72
C GLU A 22 -4.02 23.91 -16.68
N ASP A 23 -5.34 23.94 -16.63
CA ASP A 23 -6.07 24.77 -15.65
C ASP A 23 -5.82 24.26 -14.23
N LEU A 24 -5.81 22.94 -14.02
CA LEU A 24 -5.46 22.34 -12.74
C LEU A 24 -4.04 22.72 -12.31
N LEU A 25 -3.09 22.69 -13.25
CA LEU A 25 -1.70 23.10 -13.00
C LEU A 25 -1.62 24.58 -12.61
N ARG A 26 -2.38 25.43 -13.30
CA ARG A 26 -2.45 26.88 -13.02
C ARG A 26 -2.99 27.13 -11.62
N VAL A 27 -4.13 26.52 -11.28
CA VAL A 27 -4.76 26.63 -9.95
C VAL A 27 -3.81 26.12 -8.87
N ALA A 28 -3.21 24.95 -9.06
CA ALA A 28 -2.27 24.36 -8.10
C ALA A 28 -1.07 25.28 -7.82
N LYS A 29 -0.53 25.93 -8.85
CA LYS A 29 0.54 26.93 -8.70
C LYS A 29 0.06 28.17 -7.96
N GLN A 30 -1.14 28.68 -8.25
CA GLN A 30 -1.71 29.86 -7.59
C GLN A 30 -1.90 29.64 -6.09
N VAL A 31 -2.30 28.44 -5.68
CA VAL A 31 -2.47 28.10 -4.25
C VAL A 31 -1.17 27.60 -3.59
N GLY A 32 -0.04 27.57 -4.31
CA GLY A 32 1.25 27.21 -3.75
C GLY A 32 1.47 25.71 -3.49
N ILE A 33 0.75 24.83 -4.18
CA ILE A 33 0.92 23.38 -4.02
C ILE A 33 2.27 22.92 -4.59
N ASN A 34 3.04 22.20 -3.78
CA ASN A 34 4.25 21.52 -4.24
C ASN A 34 3.88 20.26 -5.03
N LEU A 35 3.90 20.37 -6.36
CA LEU A 35 3.51 19.29 -7.27
C LEU A 35 4.37 18.03 -7.11
N SER A 36 5.68 18.18 -6.92
CA SER A 36 6.59 17.04 -6.76
C SER A 36 6.23 16.24 -5.51
N ARG A 37 6.01 16.92 -4.39
CA ARG A 37 5.65 16.27 -3.13
C ARG A 37 4.27 15.62 -3.21
N THR A 38 3.29 16.35 -3.75
CA THR A 38 1.91 15.85 -3.90
C THR A 38 1.85 14.63 -4.80
N PHE A 39 2.64 14.63 -5.89
CA PHE A 39 2.78 13.49 -6.77
C PHE A 39 3.40 12.28 -6.07
N GLU A 40 4.52 12.46 -5.35
CA GLU A 40 5.16 11.38 -4.60
C GLU A 40 4.18 10.74 -3.58
N GLU A 41 3.44 11.57 -2.83
CA GLU A 41 2.46 11.11 -1.85
C GLU A 41 1.29 10.35 -2.52
N ALA A 42 0.75 10.88 -3.62
CA ALA A 42 -0.35 10.24 -4.34
C ALA A 42 0.06 8.90 -4.97
N VAL A 43 1.25 8.84 -5.58
CA VAL A 43 1.82 7.60 -6.14
C VAL A 43 2.03 6.57 -5.05
N LEU A 44 2.59 6.96 -3.90
CA LEU A 44 2.80 6.07 -2.77
C LEU A 44 1.51 5.42 -2.27
N VAL A 45 0.42 6.18 -2.17
CA VAL A 45 -0.89 5.64 -1.77
C VAL A 45 -1.39 4.62 -2.79
N LYS A 46 -1.27 4.93 -4.09
CA LYS A 46 -1.70 4.02 -5.17
C LYS A 46 -0.87 2.74 -5.22
N VAL A 47 0.45 2.85 -5.08
CA VAL A 47 1.37 1.69 -5.08
C VAL A 47 1.11 0.81 -3.86
N ARG A 48 0.93 1.39 -2.66
CA ARG A 48 0.57 0.62 -1.46
C ARG A 48 -0.71 -0.18 -1.68
N LYS A 49 -1.76 0.47 -2.19
CA LYS A 49 -3.03 -0.20 -2.45
C LYS A 49 -2.88 -1.34 -3.47
N ALA A 50 -2.15 -1.12 -4.56
CA ALA A 50 -1.92 -2.15 -5.57
C ALA A 50 -1.13 -3.35 -5.00
N LEU A 51 -0.10 -3.10 -4.18
CA LEU A 51 0.66 -4.15 -3.52
C LEU A 51 -0.18 -4.92 -2.49
N GLU A 52 -1.04 -4.24 -1.75
CA GLU A 52 -1.98 -4.88 -0.83
C GLU A 52 -2.99 -5.77 -1.56
N GLU A 53 -3.54 -5.30 -2.69
CA GLU A 53 -4.43 -6.08 -3.54
C GLU A 53 -3.73 -7.30 -4.12
N GLN A 54 -2.52 -7.13 -4.64
CA GLN A 54 -1.70 -8.24 -5.16
C GLN A 54 -1.39 -9.26 -4.06
N TRP A 55 -0.97 -8.78 -2.88
CA TRP A 55 -0.68 -9.66 -1.74
C TRP A 55 -1.93 -10.43 -1.29
N ARG A 56 -3.10 -9.79 -1.27
CA ARG A 56 -4.37 -10.44 -0.93
C ARG A 56 -4.72 -11.57 -1.90
N GLU A 57 -4.53 -11.36 -3.20
CA GLU A 57 -4.80 -12.41 -4.20
C GLU A 57 -3.79 -13.56 -4.09
N GLU A 58 -2.49 -13.26 -3.93
CA GLU A 58 -1.45 -14.28 -3.74
C GLU A 58 -1.66 -15.11 -2.47
N ASN A 59 -2.11 -14.48 -1.37
CA ASN A 59 -2.26 -15.14 -0.07
C ASN A 59 -3.66 -15.72 0.14
N LYS A 60 -4.58 -15.56 -0.82
CA LYS A 60 -5.97 -16.00 -0.69
C LYS A 60 -6.09 -17.51 -0.44
N GLN A 61 -5.32 -18.32 -1.15
CA GLN A 61 -5.27 -19.78 -0.94
C GLN A 61 -4.61 -20.17 0.38
N ALA A 62 -3.53 -19.49 0.78
CA ALA A 62 -2.86 -19.72 2.05
C ALA A 62 -3.78 -19.37 3.24
N ILE A 63 -4.51 -18.27 3.15
CA ILE A 63 -5.50 -17.84 4.14
C ILE A 63 -6.68 -18.81 4.17
N ALA A 64 -7.20 -19.22 3.02
CA ALA A 64 -8.32 -20.17 2.95
C ALA A 64 -7.96 -21.54 3.55
N SER A 65 -6.78 -22.09 3.21
CA SER A 65 -6.30 -23.34 3.78
C SER A 65 -6.04 -23.24 5.28
N TYR A 66 -5.51 -22.12 5.75
CA TYR A 66 -5.34 -21.85 7.18
C TYR A 66 -6.69 -21.74 7.92
N ASN A 67 -7.65 -21.00 7.36
CA ASN A 67 -9.00 -20.87 7.91
C ASN A 67 -9.70 -22.24 7.99
N ALA A 68 -9.64 -23.04 6.94
CA ALA A 68 -10.18 -24.41 6.94
C ALA A 68 -9.50 -25.30 8.00
N ARG A 69 -8.20 -25.10 8.26
CA ARG A 69 -7.50 -25.79 9.35
C ARG A 69 -8.00 -25.35 10.72
N ILE A 70 -8.20 -24.05 10.93
CA ILE A 70 -8.72 -23.49 12.18
C ILE A 70 -10.16 -23.94 12.44
N GLU A 71 -11.02 -23.99 11.42
CA GLU A 71 -12.38 -24.52 11.56
C GLU A 71 -12.38 -25.99 11.96
N LYS A 72 -11.47 -26.80 11.39
CA LYS A 72 -11.39 -28.24 11.68
C LYS A 72 -10.68 -28.58 12.99
N GLN A 73 -9.63 -27.84 13.35
CA GLN A 73 -8.72 -28.20 14.44
C GLN A 73 -8.78 -27.24 15.63
N GLY A 74 -9.52 -26.13 15.50
CA GLY A 74 -9.56 -25.05 16.48
C GLY A 74 -8.30 -24.19 16.45
N VAL A 75 -8.35 -23.05 17.14
CA VAL A 75 -7.19 -22.15 17.28
C VAL A 75 -6.30 -22.64 18.40
N PHE A 76 -4.99 -22.74 18.14
CA PHE A 76 -4.00 -23.04 19.17
C PHE A 76 -4.08 -21.98 20.29
N GLY A 77 -4.35 -22.41 21.52
CA GLY A 77 -4.48 -21.53 22.68
C GLY A 77 -5.91 -21.13 23.06
N ALA A 78 -6.94 -21.55 22.30
CA ALA A 78 -8.35 -21.30 22.66
C ALA A 78 -8.70 -21.78 24.09
N ARG A 79 -8.07 -22.87 24.55
CA ARG A 79 -8.27 -23.43 25.90
C ARG A 79 -7.55 -22.66 27.02
N LYS A 80 -6.57 -21.79 26.71
CA LYS A 80 -5.83 -20.97 27.69
C LYS A 80 -6.32 -19.51 27.75
N ARG A 81 -7.35 -19.15 26.98
CA ARG A 81 -7.92 -17.81 26.93
C ARG A 81 -9.01 -17.63 28.01
N ARG A 82 -8.63 -17.85 29.27
CA ARG A 82 -9.39 -17.42 30.45
C ARG A 82 -8.40 -16.60 31.27
N PHE A 83 -8.65 -15.29 31.35
CA PHE A 83 -7.97 -14.40 32.29
C PHE A 83 -8.67 -14.50 33.64
#